data_AF-A0A533U378-F1
#
_entry.id   AF-A0A533U378-F1
#
_cell.length_a   1.000
_cell.length_b   1.000
_cell.length_c   1.000
_cell.angle_alpha   90.00
_cell.angle_beta   90.00
_cell.angle_gamma   90.00
#
_symmetry.space_group_name_H-M   'P 1'
#
loop_
_entity.id
_entity.type
_entity.pdbx_description
1 polymer ?
#
loop_
_entity_poly.entity_id
_entity_poly.type
_entity_poly.pdbx_seq_one_letter_code
_entity_poly.pdbx_strand_id
1 'polypeptide(L)'
;MNENVRSRALLEQYFDIAFAVPDGIKKLRELILTLAMQGKLVPQDPNDQPASELLKEIETEKRKLVKVGKIRELKPLQEINSDEVPCELPNGWSWTRLGDVVVSIIGGGTPSKNNPSYWGGDIPWASVKDLNVDIYLEKTIDSITNEGLENSSTNLIPSGSIIVCTRMGLGKICINTVDIAINQDLKALTVSSNVDKMFFFKKYQNYDIKGQGVTVKGIRQDELLSLFFPLPPLAEQKRIVARIDQLMARCDELEKLRSECEAKRLTVHISALNRLFEAQGSDSFTDAWQFINRHFSELYAVKANVTELRKAILQLGVMGKLVPQDPNDQPARELLNEIEAEKRSLVKEGKIKPQKPLPEIKSQEQPYALPEGWVWVRLGELGFTQTGTTPPSKDQENFGSYLPFIGPGNLKHGSIDYSGDGISEIGLSKSRLIEQNSVLMVCIGGSIGKHAVNNRDITCNQQINTLTPYQPIQVKYIFYAMASKSFQNLVIVQAGGSATPIINKQKWSSIPIPIPPLPEQHRIVAKIDKLMALRDQLEQQIDATACKQSVLLNAVMSRM
;
A
#
# COMPACT_ATOMS: atom_id res chain seq x y z
N MET A 1 -0.27 -28.27 -33.81
CA MET A 1 -0.87 -26.94 -33.52
C MET A 1 0.12 -26.21 -32.62
N ASN A 2 0.68 -25.10 -33.09
CA ASN A 2 1.85 -24.45 -32.47
C ASN A 2 1.52 -23.98 -31.04
N GLU A 3 2.36 -24.26 -30.03
CA GLU A 3 2.08 -23.91 -28.62
C GLU A 3 1.79 -22.41 -28.44
N ASN A 4 2.46 -21.55 -29.21
CA ASN A 4 2.22 -20.10 -29.26
C ASN A 4 0.79 -19.70 -29.66
N VAL A 5 0.15 -20.46 -30.56
CA VAL A 5 -1.24 -20.18 -30.99
C VAL A 5 -2.22 -20.51 -29.86
N ARG A 6 -1.93 -21.55 -29.08
CA ARG A 6 -2.73 -21.95 -27.92
C ARG A 6 -2.58 -20.97 -26.74
N SER A 7 -1.35 -20.51 -26.47
CA SER A 7 -1.08 -19.49 -25.44
C SER A 7 -1.77 -18.16 -25.76
N ARG A 8 -1.75 -17.73 -27.02
CA ARG A 8 -2.44 -16.50 -27.46
C ARG A 8 -3.96 -16.59 -27.33
N ALA A 9 -4.56 -17.70 -27.77
CA ALA A 9 -6.02 -17.91 -27.63
C ALA A 9 -6.45 -17.94 -26.16
N LEU A 10 -5.63 -18.53 -25.28
CA LEU A 10 -5.86 -18.51 -23.83
C LEU A 10 -5.77 -17.09 -23.25
N LEU A 11 -4.79 -16.28 -23.66
CA LEU A 11 -4.69 -14.89 -23.22
C LEU A 11 -5.89 -14.07 -23.70
N GLU A 12 -6.31 -14.22 -24.96
CA GLU A 12 -7.49 -13.53 -25.50
C GLU A 12 -8.78 -13.93 -24.76
N GLN A 13 -8.93 -15.20 -24.41
CA GLN A 13 -10.09 -15.70 -23.68
C GLN A 13 -10.11 -15.28 -22.20
N TYR A 14 -8.94 -15.17 -21.56
CA TYR A 14 -8.80 -14.94 -20.12
C TYR A 14 -8.10 -13.62 -19.77
N PHE A 15 -8.07 -12.66 -20.69
CA PHE A 15 -7.32 -11.40 -20.56
C PHE A 15 -7.72 -10.65 -19.29
N ASP A 16 -9.03 -10.46 -19.09
CA ASP A 16 -9.57 -9.73 -17.94
C ASP A 16 -9.18 -10.39 -16.62
N ILE A 17 -9.19 -11.73 -16.58
CA ILE A 17 -8.87 -12.51 -15.39
C ILE A 17 -7.37 -12.51 -15.11
N ALA A 18 -6.54 -12.70 -16.15
CA ALA A 18 -5.09 -12.75 -16.03
C ALA A 18 -4.56 -11.41 -15.52
N PHE A 19 -5.07 -10.29 -16.03
CA PHE A 19 -4.57 -8.97 -15.66
C PHE A 19 -5.38 -8.28 -14.56
N ALA A 20 -6.44 -8.88 -13.98
CA ALA A 20 -7.23 -8.31 -12.88
C ALA A 20 -6.46 -8.14 -11.55
N VAL A 21 -5.30 -8.78 -11.41
CA VAL A 21 -4.48 -8.69 -10.19
C VAL A 21 -3.87 -7.29 -10.02
N PRO A 22 -3.46 -6.90 -8.78
CA PRO A 22 -2.89 -5.58 -8.50
C PRO A 22 -1.73 -5.18 -9.43
N ASP A 23 -0.85 -6.13 -9.78
CA ASP A 23 0.30 -5.89 -10.68
C ASP A 23 0.04 -6.28 -12.14
N GLY A 24 -1.21 -6.55 -12.52
CA GLY A 24 -1.55 -7.08 -13.84
C GLY A 24 -1.17 -6.11 -14.96
N ILE A 25 -1.57 -4.84 -14.84
CA ILE A 25 -1.27 -3.81 -15.84
C ILE A 25 0.24 -3.61 -15.99
N LYS A 26 0.98 -3.62 -14.87
CA LYS A 26 2.45 -3.54 -14.90
C LYS A 26 3.06 -4.69 -15.72
N LYS A 27 2.64 -5.93 -15.46
CA LYS A 27 3.10 -7.11 -16.22
C LYS A 27 2.69 -7.05 -17.69
N LEU A 28 1.51 -6.49 -18.00
CA LEU A 28 1.09 -6.27 -19.39
C LEU A 28 2.04 -5.30 -20.11
N ARG A 29 2.48 -4.21 -19.46
CA ARG A 29 3.47 -3.28 -20.02
C ARG A 29 4.80 -3.99 -20.30
N GLU A 30 5.27 -4.79 -19.35
CA GLU A 30 6.50 -5.60 -19.51
C GLU A 30 6.38 -6.60 -20.68
N LEU A 31 5.22 -7.24 -20.83
CA LEU A 31 4.94 -8.13 -21.97
C LEU A 31 5.00 -7.39 -23.30
N ILE A 32 4.34 -6.23 -23.40
CA ILE A 32 4.33 -5.41 -24.61
C ILE A 32 5.75 -5.07 -25.05
N LEU A 33 6.59 -4.62 -24.10
CA LEU A 33 8.00 -4.33 -24.37
C LEU A 33 8.78 -5.58 -24.78
N THR A 34 8.57 -6.71 -24.10
CA THR A 34 9.24 -7.97 -24.43
C THR A 34 8.91 -8.42 -25.86
N LEU A 35 7.62 -8.43 -26.22
CA LEU A 35 7.18 -8.79 -27.58
C LEU A 35 7.70 -7.82 -28.65
N ALA A 36 7.79 -6.54 -28.31
CA ALA A 36 8.38 -5.53 -29.20
C ALA A 36 9.85 -5.84 -29.50
N MET A 37 10.64 -6.16 -28.48
CA MET A 37 12.08 -6.40 -28.63
C MET A 37 12.41 -7.75 -29.25
N GLN A 38 11.43 -8.65 -29.36
CA GLN A 38 11.52 -9.93 -30.08
C GLN A 38 10.96 -9.85 -31.52
N GLY A 39 10.51 -8.67 -31.97
CA GLY A 39 9.89 -8.49 -33.28
C GLY A 39 8.55 -9.20 -33.46
N LYS A 40 7.86 -9.50 -32.36
CA LYS A 40 6.54 -10.17 -32.35
C LYS A 40 5.36 -9.19 -32.26
N LEU A 41 5.63 -7.89 -32.09
CA LEU A 41 4.58 -6.88 -31.83
C LEU A 41 3.92 -6.33 -33.11
N VAL A 42 4.66 -6.26 -34.21
CA VAL A 42 4.19 -5.75 -35.51
C VAL A 42 4.59 -6.73 -36.62
N PRO A 43 3.85 -6.79 -37.74
CA PRO A 43 4.25 -7.59 -38.90
C PRO A 43 5.55 -7.08 -39.55
N GLN A 44 6.38 -8.00 -40.04
CA GLN A 44 7.56 -7.70 -40.86
C GLN A 44 7.12 -7.33 -42.29
N ASP A 45 7.82 -6.37 -42.90
CA ASP A 45 7.65 -6.02 -44.32
C ASP A 45 8.90 -6.47 -45.10
N PRO A 46 8.79 -7.40 -46.07
CA PRO A 46 9.92 -7.85 -46.87
C PRO A 46 10.61 -6.76 -47.69
N ASN A 47 9.96 -5.61 -47.91
CA ASN A 47 10.53 -4.48 -48.65
C ASN A 47 11.35 -3.54 -47.76
N ASP A 48 11.31 -3.73 -46.44
CA ASP A 48 12.11 -2.92 -45.55
C ASP A 48 13.61 -3.23 -45.72
N GLN A 49 14.43 -2.19 -45.66
CA GLN A 49 15.88 -2.35 -45.68
C GLN A 49 16.35 -3.16 -44.46
N PRO A 50 17.03 -4.31 -44.65
CA PRO A 50 17.40 -5.17 -43.54
C PRO A 50 18.43 -4.51 -42.63
N ALA A 51 18.42 -4.89 -41.35
CA ALA A 51 19.31 -4.34 -40.33
C ALA A 51 20.80 -4.50 -40.67
N SER A 52 21.17 -5.53 -41.45
CA SER A 52 22.54 -5.72 -41.94
C SER A 52 23.05 -4.55 -42.80
N GLU A 53 22.20 -3.91 -43.59
CA GLU A 53 22.58 -2.73 -44.37
C GLU A 53 22.69 -1.49 -43.48
N LEU A 54 21.78 -1.34 -42.50
CA LEU A 54 21.86 -0.26 -41.51
C LEU A 54 23.18 -0.31 -40.75
N LEU A 55 23.65 -1.50 -40.35
CA LEU A 55 24.93 -1.66 -39.64
C LEU A 55 26.12 -1.20 -40.50
N LYS A 56 26.13 -1.51 -41.80
CA LYS A 56 27.19 -1.04 -42.72
C LYS A 56 27.18 0.49 -42.86
N GLU A 57 25.99 1.08 -42.92
CA GLU A 57 25.83 2.54 -42.97
C GLU A 57 26.30 3.20 -41.67
N ILE A 58 25.94 2.65 -40.51
CA ILE A 58 26.38 3.12 -39.19
C ILE A 58 27.90 3.04 -39.08
N GLU A 59 28.52 1.94 -39.50
CA GLU A 59 29.97 1.79 -39.49
C GLU A 59 30.65 2.81 -40.40
N THR A 60 30.08 3.06 -41.59
CA THR A 60 30.58 4.06 -42.53
C THR A 60 30.48 5.47 -41.96
N GLU A 61 29.36 5.81 -41.32
CA GLU A 61 29.15 7.08 -40.61
C GLU A 61 30.20 7.28 -39.51
N LYS A 62 30.37 6.28 -38.64
CA LYS A 62 31.37 6.29 -37.56
C LYS A 62 32.79 6.50 -38.10
N ARG A 63 33.20 5.73 -39.10
CA ARG A 63 34.52 5.86 -39.74
C ARG A 63 34.74 7.27 -40.31
N LYS A 64 33.71 7.88 -40.93
CA LYS A 64 33.79 9.26 -41.42
C LYS A 64 33.98 10.25 -40.27
N LEU A 65 33.19 10.14 -39.20
CA LEU A 65 33.26 11.04 -38.05
C LEU A 65 34.58 10.94 -37.27
N VAL A 66 35.15 9.73 -37.16
CA VAL A 66 36.49 9.52 -36.58
C VAL A 66 37.56 10.17 -37.46
N LYS A 67 37.52 9.98 -38.79
CA LYS A 67 38.48 10.59 -39.72
C LYS A 67 38.50 12.11 -39.66
N VAL A 68 37.35 12.76 -39.45
CA VAL A 68 37.26 14.23 -39.31
C VAL A 68 37.47 14.71 -37.86
N GLY A 69 37.81 13.82 -36.93
CA GLY A 69 38.11 14.16 -35.53
C GLY A 69 36.90 14.61 -34.69
N LYS A 70 35.66 14.40 -35.17
CA LYS A 70 34.43 14.81 -34.46
C LYS A 70 34.08 13.88 -33.31
N ILE A 71 34.46 12.61 -33.40
CA ILE A 71 34.24 11.60 -32.35
C ILE A 71 35.51 10.80 -32.11
N ARG A 72 35.62 10.22 -30.91
CA ARG A 72 36.67 9.26 -30.57
C ARG A 72 36.30 7.87 -31.08
N GLU A 73 37.29 7.14 -31.56
CA GLU A 73 37.11 5.73 -31.95
C GLU A 73 36.80 4.88 -30.71
N LEU A 74 35.70 4.11 -30.79
CA LEU A 74 35.32 3.17 -29.74
C LEU A 74 36.14 1.89 -29.89
N LYS A 75 36.43 1.22 -28.77
CA LYS A 75 37.11 -0.07 -28.80
C LYS A 75 36.27 -1.09 -29.58
N PRO A 76 36.90 -1.97 -30.38
CA PRO A 76 36.20 -3.08 -31.01
C PRO A 76 35.48 -3.92 -29.95
N LEU A 77 34.22 -4.27 -30.24
CA LEU A 77 33.42 -5.12 -29.39
C LEU A 77 33.53 -6.57 -29.86
N GLN A 78 33.28 -7.52 -28.96
CA GLN A 78 33.30 -8.94 -29.29
C GLN A 78 32.14 -9.27 -30.24
N GLU A 79 32.46 -10.01 -31.30
CA GLU A 79 31.47 -10.56 -32.24
C GLU A 79 30.42 -11.41 -31.49
N ILE A 80 29.20 -11.44 -32.04
CA ILE A 80 28.10 -12.20 -31.47
C ILE A 80 28.12 -13.61 -32.08
N ASN A 81 28.32 -14.62 -31.23
CA ASN A 81 28.18 -16.01 -31.63
C ASN A 81 26.70 -16.40 -31.68
N SER A 82 26.31 -17.27 -32.63
CA SER A 82 24.93 -17.75 -32.78
C SER A 82 24.40 -18.46 -31.52
N ASP A 83 25.29 -19.06 -30.72
CA ASP A 83 24.91 -19.83 -29.53
C ASP A 83 24.72 -18.94 -28.28
N GLU A 84 25.07 -17.65 -28.36
CA GLU A 84 25.01 -16.70 -27.25
C GLU A 84 23.79 -15.77 -27.32
N VAL A 85 23.00 -15.83 -28.40
CA VAL A 85 21.88 -14.89 -28.60
C VAL A 85 20.69 -15.22 -27.68
N PRO A 86 20.02 -14.21 -27.08
CA PRO A 86 18.93 -14.46 -26.13
C PRO A 86 17.71 -15.20 -26.71
N CYS A 87 17.40 -14.97 -27.98
CA CYS A 87 16.30 -15.60 -28.69
C CYS A 87 16.48 -15.49 -30.20
N GLU A 88 15.70 -16.27 -30.95
CA GLU A 88 15.55 -16.11 -32.39
C GLU A 88 14.89 -14.77 -32.72
N LEU A 89 15.39 -14.10 -33.76
CA LEU A 89 14.82 -12.85 -34.29
C LEU A 89 14.14 -13.10 -35.64
N PRO A 90 13.16 -12.27 -36.02
CA PRO A 90 12.55 -12.35 -37.35
C PRO A 90 13.54 -12.07 -38.48
N ASN A 91 13.15 -12.48 -39.69
CA ASN A 91 13.93 -12.17 -40.88
C ASN A 91 14.08 -10.64 -41.06
N GLY A 92 15.27 -10.20 -41.47
CA GLY A 92 15.61 -8.78 -41.63
C GLY A 92 16.12 -8.08 -40.36
N TRP A 93 16.02 -8.71 -39.19
CA TRP A 93 16.62 -8.23 -37.94
C TRP A 93 18.04 -8.77 -37.75
N SER A 94 18.83 -8.06 -36.96
CA SER A 94 20.16 -8.51 -36.55
C SER A 94 20.39 -8.28 -35.07
N TRP A 95 20.95 -9.29 -34.39
CA TRP A 95 21.59 -9.06 -33.10
C TRP A 95 22.87 -8.26 -33.30
N THR A 96 23.03 -7.20 -32.54
CA THR A 96 24.23 -6.36 -32.50
C THR A 96 24.52 -5.99 -31.05
N ARG A 97 25.69 -5.43 -30.75
CA ARG A 97 26.00 -4.86 -29.45
C ARG A 97 25.46 -3.44 -29.36
N LEU A 98 25.08 -2.98 -28.17
CA LEU A 98 24.61 -1.61 -27.95
C LEU A 98 25.61 -0.58 -28.49
N GLY A 99 26.91 -0.83 -28.33
CA GLY A 99 27.95 0.06 -28.85
C GLY A 99 28.06 0.10 -30.37
N ASP A 100 27.54 -0.90 -31.09
CA ASP A 100 27.52 -0.90 -32.56
C ASP A 100 26.56 0.16 -33.11
N VAL A 101 25.49 0.48 -32.38
CA VAL A 101 24.52 1.52 -32.75
C VAL A 101 24.78 2.89 -32.10
N VAL A 102 25.64 2.94 -31.07
CA VAL A 102 26.09 4.19 -30.42
C VAL A 102 27.26 4.79 -31.18
N VAL A 103 27.11 6.01 -31.67
CA VAL A 103 28.14 6.79 -32.40
C VAL A 103 29.17 7.37 -31.45
N SER A 104 28.75 7.93 -30.31
CA SER A 104 29.66 8.48 -29.32
C SER A 104 29.12 8.34 -27.91
N ILE A 105 30.03 8.36 -26.94
CA ILE A 105 29.72 8.33 -25.51
C ILE A 105 30.57 9.36 -24.79
N ILE A 106 29.92 10.23 -24.02
CA ILE A 106 30.56 11.32 -23.27
C ILE A 106 30.28 11.11 -21.79
N GLY A 107 31.33 11.19 -20.98
CA GLY A 107 31.23 11.13 -19.52
C GLY A 107 31.07 12.49 -18.87
N GLY A 108 30.48 12.52 -17.69
CA GLY A 108 30.39 13.73 -16.88
C GLY A 108 31.47 13.90 -15.82
N GLY A 109 31.33 14.98 -15.06
CA GLY A 109 32.20 15.36 -13.96
C GLY A 109 31.48 16.26 -12.96
N THR A 110 32.01 16.36 -11.75
CA THR A 110 31.49 17.27 -10.72
C THR A 110 32.48 18.43 -10.55
N PRO A 111 32.08 19.68 -10.82
CA PRO A 111 32.85 20.85 -10.40
C PRO A 111 33.12 20.83 -8.90
N SER A 112 34.23 21.40 -8.45
CA SER A 112 34.56 21.41 -7.02
C SER A 112 33.43 22.06 -6.21
N LYS A 113 32.84 21.32 -5.26
CA LYS A 113 31.82 21.87 -4.35
C LYS A 113 32.39 22.91 -3.37
N ASN A 114 33.71 22.95 -3.22
CA ASN A 114 34.40 23.93 -2.39
C ASN A 114 34.59 25.28 -3.07
N ASN A 115 34.27 25.41 -4.37
CA ASN A 115 34.27 26.69 -5.07
C ASN A 115 32.83 27.12 -5.42
N PRO A 116 32.21 28.02 -4.64
CA PRO A 116 30.86 28.49 -4.90
C PRO A 116 30.66 29.18 -6.25
N SER A 117 31.71 29.79 -6.85
CA SER A 117 31.58 30.48 -8.16
C SER A 117 31.23 29.52 -9.31
N TYR A 118 31.44 28.22 -9.13
CA TYR A 118 31.14 27.20 -10.13
C TYR A 118 29.66 26.83 -10.20
N TRP A 119 28.86 27.21 -9.20
CA TRP A 119 27.49 26.74 -9.02
C TRP A 119 26.47 27.87 -9.11
N GLY A 120 25.22 27.53 -9.43
CA GLY A 120 24.11 28.49 -9.51
C GLY A 120 24.09 29.35 -10.78
N GLY A 121 24.72 28.88 -11.87
CA GLY A 121 24.67 29.54 -13.17
C GLY A 121 23.51 29.08 -14.06
N ASP A 122 23.59 29.39 -15.35
CA ASP A 122 22.53 29.11 -16.33
C ASP A 122 22.59 27.70 -16.95
N ILE A 123 23.66 26.94 -16.71
CA ILE A 123 23.85 25.61 -17.30
C ILE A 123 23.26 24.55 -16.35
N PRO A 124 22.18 23.85 -16.71
CA PRO A 124 21.65 22.76 -15.89
C PRO A 124 22.72 21.66 -15.71
N TRP A 125 22.91 21.18 -14.49
CA TRP A 125 23.86 20.13 -14.18
C TRP A 125 23.13 18.91 -13.62
N ALA A 126 23.03 17.85 -14.42
CA ALA A 126 22.24 16.67 -14.09
C ALA A 126 23.04 15.64 -13.29
N SER A 127 22.37 15.09 -12.29
CA SER A 127 22.81 13.97 -11.46
C SER A 127 21.80 12.82 -11.52
N VAL A 128 22.09 11.70 -10.86
CA VAL A 128 21.17 10.55 -10.76
C VAL A 128 19.81 10.91 -10.15
N LYS A 129 19.74 12.00 -9.36
CA LYS A 129 18.50 12.50 -8.76
C LYS A 129 17.55 13.10 -9.79
N ASP A 130 18.11 13.65 -10.87
CA ASP A 130 17.37 14.34 -11.93
C ASP A 130 16.78 13.37 -12.96
N LEU A 131 17.27 12.12 -13.00
CA LEU A 131 16.77 11.08 -13.92
C LEU A 131 15.43 10.45 -13.47
N ASN A 132 14.70 11.05 -12.52
CA ASN A 132 13.36 10.62 -12.13
C ASN A 132 12.28 11.32 -12.99
N VAL A 133 12.46 11.25 -14.30
CA VAL A 133 11.56 11.77 -15.33
C VAL A 133 11.07 10.62 -16.20
N ASP A 134 9.93 10.80 -16.89
CA ASP A 134 9.38 9.74 -17.75
C ASP A 134 10.25 9.54 -19.00
N ILE A 135 10.48 10.61 -19.77
CA ILE A 135 11.30 10.58 -20.99
C ILE A 135 12.25 11.77 -21.02
N TYR A 136 11.72 12.99 -20.92
CA TYR A 136 12.46 14.21 -21.21
C TYR A 136 13.01 14.89 -19.95
N LEU A 137 14.26 15.35 -20.03
CA LEU A 137 14.92 16.14 -18.99
C LEU A 137 15.11 17.58 -19.46
N GLU A 138 14.32 18.48 -18.88
CA GLU A 138 14.32 19.91 -19.20
C GLU A 138 15.06 20.77 -18.16
N LYS A 139 15.07 20.32 -16.89
CA LYS A 139 15.59 21.08 -15.75
C LYS A 139 16.28 20.14 -14.76
N THR A 140 17.21 20.68 -13.99
CA THR A 140 17.97 19.96 -12.97
C THR A 140 17.87 20.67 -11.63
N ILE A 141 18.11 19.94 -10.55
CA ILE A 141 18.12 20.47 -9.18
C ILE A 141 19.24 21.51 -9.01
N ASP A 142 20.42 21.18 -9.51
CA ASP A 142 21.61 22.03 -9.44
C ASP A 142 21.95 22.57 -10.83
N SER A 143 22.62 23.73 -10.88
CA SER A 143 23.16 24.31 -12.10
C SER A 143 24.59 24.81 -11.88
N ILE A 144 25.33 25.00 -12.97
CA ILE A 144 26.73 25.43 -12.96
C ILE A 144 26.91 26.67 -13.84
N THR A 145 27.97 27.42 -13.54
CA THR A 145 28.40 28.58 -14.36
C THR A 145 29.28 28.13 -15.52
N ASN A 146 29.51 29.02 -16.49
CA ASN A 146 30.53 28.78 -17.54
C ASN A 146 31.91 28.53 -16.93
N GLU A 147 32.26 29.26 -15.86
CA GLU A 147 33.50 29.05 -15.11
C GLU A 147 33.59 27.63 -14.54
N GLY A 148 32.49 27.11 -13.98
CA GLY A 148 32.40 25.74 -13.47
C GLY A 148 32.50 24.67 -14.56
N LEU A 149 31.97 24.93 -15.75
CA LEU A 149 32.12 24.05 -16.91
C LEU A 149 33.57 24.00 -17.40
N GLU A 150 34.19 25.16 -17.62
CA GLU A 150 35.55 25.29 -18.15
C GLU A 150 36.64 24.76 -17.19
N ASN A 151 36.42 24.90 -15.88
CA ASN A 151 37.39 24.55 -14.84
C ASN A 151 37.07 23.22 -14.13
N SER A 152 36.31 22.33 -14.78
CA SER A 152 36.04 20.99 -14.23
C SER A 152 36.09 19.90 -15.30
N SER A 153 35.92 18.64 -14.87
CA SER A 153 35.86 17.48 -15.77
C SER A 153 34.48 17.23 -16.36
N THR A 154 33.51 18.12 -16.11
CA THR A 154 32.17 18.01 -16.69
C THR A 154 32.17 18.38 -18.17
N ASN A 155 31.21 17.86 -18.92
CA ASN A 155 31.08 18.13 -20.35
C ASN A 155 29.69 18.68 -20.63
N LEU A 156 29.62 19.65 -21.55
CA LEU A 156 28.35 20.13 -22.08
C LEU A 156 27.81 19.12 -23.09
N ILE A 157 26.61 18.63 -22.82
CA ILE A 157 25.89 17.64 -23.60
C ILE A 157 24.81 18.36 -24.40
N PRO A 158 24.82 18.26 -25.74
CA PRO A 158 23.84 18.96 -26.56
C PRO A 158 22.43 18.40 -26.37
N SER A 159 21.44 19.26 -26.55
CA SER A 159 20.01 18.90 -26.58
C SER A 159 19.74 17.71 -27.50
N GLY A 160 18.86 16.82 -27.05
CA GLY A 160 18.45 15.61 -27.76
C GLY A 160 19.36 14.41 -27.56
N SER A 161 20.33 14.46 -26.64
CA SER A 161 21.18 13.31 -26.30
C SER A 161 20.45 12.33 -25.38
N ILE A 162 20.84 11.05 -25.44
CA ILE A 162 20.33 10.05 -24.49
C ILE A 162 21.26 10.03 -23.29
N ILE A 163 20.72 10.21 -22.08
CA ILE A 163 21.52 10.20 -20.85
C ILE A 163 21.18 8.95 -20.07
N VAL A 164 22.20 8.17 -19.73
CA VAL A 164 22.06 6.92 -18.97
C VAL A 164 22.86 6.96 -17.69
N CYS A 165 22.36 6.25 -16.69
CA CYS A 165 23.04 6.10 -15.42
C CYS A 165 23.95 4.85 -15.40
N THR A 166 25.20 5.03 -14.99
CA THR A 166 26.21 3.97 -14.93
C THR A 166 26.63 3.59 -13.50
N ARG A 167 26.22 4.37 -12.48
CA ARG A 167 26.46 4.10 -11.06
C ARG A 167 25.29 4.59 -10.20
N MET A 168 25.00 3.92 -9.08
CA MET A 168 23.95 4.29 -8.10
C MET A 168 22.49 4.22 -8.57
N GLY A 169 22.20 4.30 -9.88
CA GLY A 169 20.85 4.25 -10.45
C GLY A 169 20.78 3.52 -11.78
N LEU A 170 21.43 2.35 -11.87
CA LEU A 170 21.49 1.54 -13.09
C LEU A 170 20.11 1.31 -13.71
N GLY A 171 20.05 1.32 -15.04
CA GLY A 171 18.80 1.21 -15.81
C GLY A 171 18.06 2.54 -16.03
N LYS A 172 18.37 3.60 -15.27
CA LYS A 172 17.79 4.93 -15.53
C LYS A 172 18.28 5.53 -16.85
N ILE A 173 17.35 6.14 -17.58
CA ILE A 173 17.57 6.78 -18.88
C ILE A 173 16.64 7.99 -19.03
N CYS A 174 17.12 9.07 -19.67
CA CYS A 174 16.30 10.19 -20.14
C CYS A 174 16.84 10.75 -21.46
N ILE A 175 16.10 11.68 -22.07
CA ILE A 175 16.53 12.46 -23.22
C ILE A 175 16.53 13.93 -22.80
N ASN A 176 17.66 14.62 -22.86
CA ASN A 176 17.70 16.04 -22.54
C ASN A 176 17.08 16.86 -23.68
N THR A 177 16.35 17.93 -23.34
CA THR A 177 15.71 18.84 -24.31
C THR A 177 16.39 20.20 -24.39
N VAL A 178 17.33 20.46 -23.48
CA VAL A 178 18.23 21.61 -23.47
C VAL A 178 19.66 21.13 -23.34
N ASP A 179 20.64 21.99 -23.65
CA ASP A 179 22.04 21.68 -23.40
C ASP A 179 22.28 21.59 -21.90
N ILE A 180 22.91 20.50 -21.44
CA ILE A 180 23.14 20.27 -20.00
C ILE A 180 24.54 19.74 -19.74
N ALA A 181 25.06 20.01 -18.55
CA ALA A 181 26.20 19.31 -18.01
C ALA A 181 25.74 18.07 -17.23
N ILE A 182 26.57 17.04 -17.11
CA ILE A 182 26.23 15.79 -16.40
C ILE A 182 27.30 15.42 -15.37
N ASN A 183 26.93 14.74 -14.29
CA ASN A 183 27.87 14.27 -13.27
C ASN A 183 28.65 13.01 -13.70
N GLN A 184 29.62 12.59 -12.89
CA GLN A 184 30.48 11.42 -13.14
C GLN A 184 29.75 10.07 -13.17
N ASP A 185 28.51 9.99 -12.69
CA ASP A 185 27.72 8.76 -12.64
C ASP A 185 26.87 8.55 -13.90
N LEU A 186 26.75 9.60 -14.71
CA LEU A 186 25.99 9.62 -15.95
C LEU A 186 26.90 9.54 -17.18
N LYS A 187 26.34 9.02 -18.27
CA LYS A 187 26.92 9.03 -19.61
C LYS A 187 25.90 9.56 -20.61
N ALA A 188 26.33 10.42 -21.50
CA ALA A 188 25.55 10.83 -22.66
C ALA A 188 25.91 9.96 -23.86
N LEU A 189 24.91 9.36 -24.50
CA LEU A 189 25.02 8.53 -25.69
C LEU A 189 24.45 9.29 -26.89
N THR A 190 25.20 9.30 -27.98
CA THR A 190 24.68 9.69 -29.30
C THR A 190 24.44 8.43 -30.11
N VAL A 191 23.20 8.18 -30.52
CA VAL A 191 22.81 7.05 -31.38
C VAL A 191 22.83 7.46 -32.84
N SER A 192 23.12 6.51 -33.74
CA SER A 192 23.09 6.80 -35.18
C SER A 192 21.68 7.17 -35.65
N SER A 193 21.60 7.99 -36.71
CA SER A 193 20.34 8.33 -37.38
C SER A 193 19.60 7.13 -37.98
N ASN A 194 20.30 6.00 -38.19
CA ASN A 194 19.72 4.72 -38.61
C ASN A 194 19.08 3.92 -37.47
N VAL A 195 19.06 4.49 -36.27
CA VAL A 195 18.33 3.96 -35.12
C VAL A 195 17.35 5.01 -34.62
N ASP A 196 16.06 4.64 -34.62
CA ASP A 196 15.04 5.48 -34.01
C ASP A 196 15.36 5.66 -32.52
N LYS A 197 15.47 6.92 -32.10
CA LYS A 197 15.89 7.29 -30.75
C LYS A 197 14.93 6.76 -29.68
N MET A 198 13.63 6.73 -29.99
CA MET A 198 12.62 6.22 -29.07
C MET A 198 12.64 4.69 -29.01
N PHE A 199 12.88 4.01 -30.13
CA PHE A 199 13.12 2.56 -30.13
C PHE A 199 14.30 2.20 -29.22
N PHE A 200 15.43 2.90 -29.36
CA PHE A 200 16.58 2.73 -28.47
C PHE A 200 16.20 2.98 -27.00
N PHE A 201 15.48 4.08 -26.73
CA PHE A 201 15.04 4.44 -25.38
C PHE A 201 14.20 3.33 -24.74
N LYS A 202 13.16 2.84 -25.44
CA LYS A 202 12.28 1.77 -24.95
C LYS A 202 13.04 0.44 -24.78
N LYS A 203 13.97 0.10 -25.69
CA LYS A 203 14.83 -1.08 -25.54
C LYS A 203 15.73 -0.97 -24.31
N TYR A 204 16.25 0.22 -24.04
CA TYR A 204 17.12 0.46 -22.90
C TYR A 204 16.38 0.33 -21.57
N GLN A 205 15.16 0.88 -21.47
CA GLN A 205 14.29 0.72 -20.31
C GLN A 205 13.98 -0.75 -19.98
N ASN A 206 14.03 -1.62 -20.98
CA ASN A 206 13.80 -3.06 -20.82
C ASN A 206 15.07 -3.88 -20.46
N TYR A 207 16.22 -3.25 -20.20
CA TYR A 207 17.38 -3.99 -19.68
C TYR A 207 17.33 -4.15 -18.17
N ASP A 208 17.54 -5.38 -17.70
CA ASP A 208 17.88 -5.66 -16.30
C ASP A 208 19.40 -5.47 -16.09
N ILE A 209 19.84 -4.23 -15.92
CA ILE A 209 21.27 -3.89 -15.75
C ILE A 209 21.68 -4.11 -14.29
N LYS A 210 22.45 -5.18 -14.03
CA LYS A 210 23.00 -5.49 -12.71
C LYS A 210 24.40 -4.93 -12.55
N GLY A 211 24.61 -4.16 -11.49
CA GLY A 211 25.92 -3.58 -11.19
C GLY A 211 26.81 -4.49 -10.36
N GLN A 212 28.12 -4.39 -10.59
CA GLN A 212 29.16 -5.02 -9.78
C GLN A 212 29.74 -4.02 -8.77
N GLY A 213 30.21 -4.49 -7.61
CA GLY A 213 30.84 -3.67 -6.56
C GLY A 213 30.22 -3.81 -5.17
N VAL A 214 31.06 -3.68 -4.12
CA VAL A 214 30.67 -3.88 -2.70
C VAL A 214 29.99 -2.63 -2.12
N THR A 215 30.51 -1.43 -2.41
CA THR A 215 30.02 -0.15 -1.82
C THR A 215 29.17 0.68 -2.78
N VAL A 216 29.51 0.70 -4.08
CA VAL A 216 28.74 1.36 -5.16
C VAL A 216 28.60 0.38 -6.31
N LYS A 217 27.38 -0.07 -6.57
CA LYS A 217 27.08 -0.91 -7.73
C LYS A 217 27.09 -0.04 -9.00
N GLY A 218 27.90 -0.43 -9.98
CA GLY A 218 27.99 0.25 -11.28
C GLY A 218 28.18 -0.73 -12.43
N ILE A 219 28.03 -0.23 -13.65
CA ILE A 219 28.36 -0.95 -14.90
C ILE A 219 29.52 -0.24 -15.57
N ARG A 220 30.52 -1.00 -16.05
CA ARG A 220 31.62 -0.39 -16.80
C ARG A 220 31.15 0.01 -18.20
N GLN A 221 31.85 0.97 -18.81
CA GLN A 221 31.49 1.45 -20.14
C GLN A 221 31.56 0.34 -21.21
N ASP A 222 32.58 -0.51 -21.15
CA ASP A 222 32.74 -1.66 -22.05
C ASP A 222 31.64 -2.70 -21.86
N GLU A 223 31.25 -2.98 -20.61
CA GLU A 223 30.12 -3.87 -20.30
C GLU A 223 28.79 -3.30 -20.82
N LEU A 224 28.55 -1.99 -20.61
CA LEU A 224 27.36 -1.29 -21.11
C LEU A 224 27.25 -1.39 -22.64
N LEU A 225 28.35 -1.11 -23.34
CA LEU A 225 28.40 -1.16 -24.80
C LEU A 225 28.29 -2.61 -25.34
N SER A 226 28.61 -3.61 -24.52
CA SER A 226 28.53 -5.04 -24.88
C SER A 226 27.12 -5.65 -24.71
N LEU A 227 26.15 -4.90 -24.18
CA LEU A 227 24.77 -5.37 -24.06
C LEU A 227 24.18 -5.73 -25.44
N PHE A 228 23.40 -6.81 -25.49
CA PHE A 228 22.73 -7.26 -26.72
C PHE A 228 21.59 -6.33 -27.13
N PHE A 229 21.68 -5.77 -28.33
CA PHE A 229 20.68 -4.89 -28.93
C PHE A 229 20.08 -5.57 -30.19
N PRO A 230 18.76 -5.82 -30.22
CA PRO A 230 18.10 -6.36 -31.40
C PRO A 230 17.76 -5.20 -32.34
N LEU A 231 18.46 -5.11 -33.47
CA LEU A 231 18.26 -4.05 -34.46
C LEU A 231 17.26 -4.50 -35.54
N PRO A 232 16.08 -3.87 -35.66
CA PRO A 232 15.17 -4.04 -36.80
C PRO A 232 15.53 -3.11 -37.95
N PRO A 233 14.91 -3.30 -39.13
CA PRO A 233 14.79 -2.26 -40.14
C PRO A 233 14.27 -0.92 -39.57
N LEU A 234 14.76 0.21 -40.08
CA LEU A 234 14.42 1.53 -39.54
C LEU A 234 12.92 1.86 -39.66
N ALA A 235 12.28 1.45 -40.75
CA ALA A 235 10.84 1.59 -40.92
C ALA A 235 10.07 0.78 -39.87
N GLU A 236 10.49 -0.47 -39.61
CA GLU A 236 9.90 -1.33 -38.59
C GLU A 236 10.11 -0.76 -37.18
N GLN A 237 11.29 -0.20 -36.85
CA GLN A 237 11.54 0.48 -35.56
C GLN A 237 10.46 1.53 -35.25
N LYS A 238 10.13 2.38 -36.23
CA LYS A 238 9.09 3.41 -36.09
C LYS A 238 7.70 2.81 -35.91
N ARG A 239 7.38 1.74 -36.66
CA ARG A 239 6.10 1.00 -36.50
C ARG A 239 6.00 0.37 -35.11
N ILE A 240 7.08 -0.18 -34.57
CA ILE A 240 7.15 -0.74 -33.22
C ILE A 240 6.89 0.33 -32.17
N VAL A 241 7.59 1.47 -32.24
CA VAL A 241 7.42 2.59 -31.29
C VAL A 241 5.97 3.07 -31.29
N ALA A 242 5.41 3.34 -32.47
CA ALA A 242 4.01 3.76 -32.59
C ALA A 242 3.04 2.73 -31.97
N ARG A 243 3.33 1.43 -32.13
CA ARG A 243 2.50 0.36 -31.56
C ARG A 243 2.64 0.24 -30.04
N ILE A 244 3.86 0.39 -29.51
CA ILE A 244 4.10 0.46 -28.05
C ILE A 244 3.30 1.60 -27.46
N ASP A 245 3.41 2.81 -28.03
CA ASP A 245 2.75 4.00 -27.49
C ASP A 245 1.22 3.84 -27.48
N GLN A 246 0.63 3.29 -28.55
CA GLN A 246 -0.79 2.96 -28.59
C GLN A 246 -1.22 1.99 -27.48
N LEU A 247 -0.44 0.94 -27.24
CA LEU A 247 -0.76 -0.07 -26.24
C LEU A 247 -0.53 0.43 -24.82
N MET A 248 0.52 1.22 -24.60
CA MET A 248 0.78 1.87 -23.31
C MET A 248 -0.33 2.85 -22.94
N ALA A 249 -0.83 3.64 -23.89
CA ALA A 249 -1.97 4.53 -23.67
C ALA A 249 -3.24 3.76 -23.28
N ARG A 250 -3.48 2.57 -23.87
CA ARG A 250 -4.59 1.69 -23.46
C ARG A 250 -4.39 1.11 -22.05
N CYS A 251 -3.15 0.79 -21.68
CA CYS A 251 -2.84 0.39 -20.32
C CYS A 251 -3.11 1.53 -19.31
N ASP A 252 -2.77 2.78 -19.66
CA ASP A 252 -3.06 3.96 -18.83
C ASP A 252 -4.56 4.17 -18.65
N GLU A 253 -5.33 4.04 -19.75
CA GLU A 253 -6.79 4.12 -19.71
C GLU A 253 -7.41 3.01 -18.84
N LEU A 254 -6.93 1.78 -18.97
CA LEU A 254 -7.37 0.66 -18.16
C LEU A 254 -7.11 0.88 -16.66
N GLU A 255 -5.93 1.40 -16.33
CA GLU A 255 -5.53 1.71 -14.95
C GLU A 255 -6.40 2.80 -14.32
N LYS A 256 -6.69 3.85 -15.11
CA LYS A 256 -7.63 4.91 -14.73
C LYS A 256 -9.03 4.36 -14.49
N LEU A 257 -9.58 3.60 -15.44
CA LEU A 257 -10.94 3.03 -15.35
C LEU A 257 -11.09 2.09 -14.14
N ARG A 258 -10.05 1.30 -13.82
CA ARG A 258 -10.06 0.47 -12.60
C ARG A 258 -10.13 1.33 -11.36
N SER A 259 -9.23 2.30 -11.23
CA SER A 259 -9.20 3.21 -10.07
C SER A 259 -10.54 3.91 -9.86
N GLU A 260 -11.18 4.37 -10.93
CA GLU A 260 -12.52 4.96 -10.88
C GLU A 260 -13.61 3.96 -10.46
N CYS A 261 -13.56 2.73 -10.97
CA CYS A 261 -14.48 1.67 -10.59
C CYS A 261 -14.38 1.35 -9.10
N GLU A 262 -13.16 1.24 -8.56
CA GLU A 262 -12.93 0.99 -7.15
C GLU A 262 -13.46 2.12 -6.26
N ALA A 263 -13.20 3.37 -6.65
CA ALA A 263 -13.72 4.54 -5.96
C ALA A 263 -15.25 4.57 -5.95
N LYS A 264 -15.89 4.37 -7.12
CA LYS A 264 -17.36 4.31 -7.23
C LYS A 264 -17.95 3.20 -6.38
N ARG A 265 -17.35 1.99 -6.40
CA ARG A 265 -17.80 0.87 -5.57
C ARG A 265 -17.72 1.18 -4.07
N LEU A 266 -16.65 1.84 -3.62
CA LEU A 266 -16.54 2.28 -2.22
C LEU A 266 -17.61 3.31 -1.86
N THR A 267 -17.86 4.28 -2.74
CA THR A 267 -18.93 5.28 -2.54
C THR A 267 -20.30 4.61 -2.44
N VAL A 268 -20.66 3.73 -3.39
CA VAL A 268 -21.95 3.00 -3.37
C VAL A 268 -22.09 2.17 -2.09
N HIS A 269 -21.01 1.48 -1.67
CA HIS A 269 -20.99 0.72 -0.44
C HIS A 269 -21.28 1.59 0.79
N ILE A 270 -20.59 2.73 0.94
CA ILE A 270 -20.79 3.66 2.06
C ILE A 270 -22.22 4.21 2.06
N SER A 271 -22.73 4.63 0.89
CA SER A 271 -24.10 5.12 0.77
C SER A 271 -25.15 4.06 1.12
N ALA A 272 -24.94 2.81 0.69
CA ALA A 272 -25.83 1.70 1.03
C ALA A 272 -25.85 1.41 2.54
N LEU A 273 -24.68 1.43 3.19
CA LEU A 273 -24.59 1.27 4.64
C LEU A 273 -25.24 2.43 5.41
N ASN A 274 -25.03 3.68 4.98
CA ASN A 274 -25.66 4.84 5.62
C ASN A 274 -27.18 4.77 5.53
N ARG A 275 -27.72 4.39 4.36
CA ARG A 275 -29.17 4.18 4.20
C ARG A 275 -29.71 3.10 5.16
N LEU A 276 -28.94 2.05 5.42
CA LEU A 276 -29.29 1.01 6.39
C LEU A 276 -29.26 1.53 7.83
N PHE A 277 -28.28 2.36 8.20
CA PHE A 277 -28.19 2.98 9.52
C PHE A 277 -29.32 3.98 9.76
N GLU A 278 -29.64 4.81 8.78
CA GLU A 278 -30.62 5.90 8.87
C GLU A 278 -32.07 5.43 8.69
N ALA A 279 -32.29 4.21 8.19
CA ALA A 279 -33.61 3.61 7.98
C ALA A 279 -34.53 3.75 9.22
N GLN A 280 -35.72 4.31 8.98
CA GLN A 280 -36.79 4.46 9.96
C GLN A 280 -37.86 3.41 9.68
N GLY A 281 -38.12 2.52 10.63
CA GLY A 281 -39.09 1.42 10.47
C GLY A 281 -38.57 0.23 9.66
N SER A 282 -39.40 -0.82 9.62
CA SER A 282 -39.04 -2.13 9.03
C SER A 282 -38.92 -2.10 7.50
N ASP A 283 -39.80 -1.37 6.82
CA ASP A 283 -39.85 -1.34 5.35
C ASP A 283 -38.61 -0.68 4.74
N SER A 284 -38.25 0.52 5.22
CA SER A 284 -37.08 1.25 4.71
C SER A 284 -35.76 0.51 4.99
N PHE A 285 -35.68 -0.21 6.11
CA PHE A 285 -34.56 -1.07 6.44
C PHE A 285 -34.48 -2.28 5.50
N THR A 286 -35.63 -2.92 5.25
CA THR A 286 -35.75 -4.06 4.34
C THR A 286 -35.32 -3.67 2.92
N ASP A 287 -35.75 -2.51 2.43
CA ASP A 287 -35.34 -2.00 1.11
C ASP A 287 -33.83 -1.75 1.02
N ALA A 288 -33.26 -1.10 2.04
CA ALA A 288 -31.81 -0.84 2.10
C ALA A 288 -31.02 -2.15 2.15
N TRP A 289 -31.50 -3.14 2.91
CA TRP A 289 -30.91 -4.46 3.00
C TRP A 289 -31.01 -5.24 1.68
N GLN A 290 -32.16 -5.18 1.01
CA GLN A 290 -32.37 -5.83 -0.30
C GLN A 290 -31.42 -5.28 -1.36
N PHE A 291 -31.13 -3.98 -1.34
CA PHE A 291 -30.13 -3.38 -2.23
C PHE A 291 -28.74 -3.99 -1.99
N ILE A 292 -28.28 -4.04 -0.73
CA ILE A 292 -26.99 -4.63 -0.38
C ILE A 292 -26.93 -6.11 -0.79
N ASN A 293 -27.99 -6.86 -0.53
CA ASN A 293 -28.06 -8.28 -0.86
C ASN A 293 -28.03 -8.53 -2.38
N ARG A 294 -28.74 -7.71 -3.16
CA ARG A 294 -28.75 -7.80 -4.63
C ARG A 294 -27.37 -7.53 -5.24
N HIS A 295 -26.60 -6.62 -4.65
CA HIS A 295 -25.28 -6.21 -5.15
C HIS A 295 -24.11 -6.77 -4.31
N PHE A 296 -24.36 -7.81 -3.50
CA PHE A 296 -23.39 -8.27 -2.51
C PHE A 296 -22.07 -8.72 -3.14
N SER A 297 -22.13 -9.52 -4.20
CA SER A 297 -20.94 -10.03 -4.90
C SER A 297 -20.06 -8.92 -5.46
N GLU A 298 -20.67 -7.86 -6.02
CA GLU A 298 -19.94 -6.73 -6.61
C GLU A 298 -19.35 -5.83 -5.53
N LEU A 299 -20.13 -5.50 -4.50
CA LEU A 299 -19.71 -4.61 -3.43
C LEU A 299 -18.61 -5.24 -2.58
N TYR A 300 -18.68 -6.53 -2.29
CA TYR A 300 -17.74 -7.21 -1.40
C TYR A 300 -16.70 -8.07 -2.12
N ALA A 301 -16.48 -7.84 -3.42
CA ALA A 301 -15.35 -8.41 -4.16
C ALA A 301 -13.98 -7.87 -3.72
N VAL A 302 -13.93 -6.86 -2.84
CA VAL A 302 -12.69 -6.24 -2.36
C VAL A 302 -12.63 -6.08 -0.86
N LYS A 303 -11.40 -6.21 -0.34
CA LYS A 303 -11.07 -6.15 1.08
C LYS A 303 -11.49 -4.85 1.77
N ALA A 304 -11.40 -3.72 1.07
CA ALA A 304 -11.77 -2.42 1.62
C ALA A 304 -13.23 -2.41 2.12
N ASN A 305 -14.16 -2.90 1.30
CA ASN A 305 -15.58 -2.97 1.66
C ASN A 305 -15.88 -4.05 2.71
N VAL A 306 -15.13 -5.16 2.72
CA VAL A 306 -15.21 -6.19 3.77
C VAL A 306 -14.78 -5.63 5.14
N THR A 307 -13.82 -4.71 5.16
CA THR A 307 -13.38 -4.01 6.38
C THR A 307 -14.48 -3.08 6.91
N GLU A 308 -15.13 -2.32 6.04
CA GLU A 308 -16.24 -1.44 6.43
C GLU A 308 -17.50 -2.22 6.85
N LEU A 309 -17.75 -3.39 6.25
CA LEU A 309 -18.81 -4.31 6.69
C LEU A 309 -18.67 -4.71 8.16
N ARG A 310 -17.45 -4.95 8.65
CA ARG A 310 -17.21 -5.23 10.08
C ARG A 310 -17.74 -4.11 10.97
N LYS A 311 -17.41 -2.86 10.63
CA LYS A 311 -17.86 -1.69 11.39
C LYS A 311 -19.38 -1.56 11.34
N ALA A 312 -19.99 -1.86 10.19
CA ALA A 312 -21.44 -1.84 10.02
C ALA A 312 -22.16 -2.88 10.86
N ILE A 313 -21.67 -4.14 10.89
CA ILE A 313 -22.26 -5.21 11.72
C ILE A 313 -22.27 -4.80 13.19
N LEU A 314 -21.15 -4.27 13.69
CA LEU A 314 -21.04 -3.79 15.06
C LEU A 314 -22.01 -2.63 15.33
N GLN A 315 -22.09 -1.68 14.40
CA GLN A 315 -22.99 -0.53 14.51
C GLN A 315 -24.47 -0.95 14.53
N LEU A 316 -24.89 -1.87 13.66
CA LEU A 316 -26.26 -2.41 13.66
C LEU A 316 -26.57 -3.17 14.95
N GLY A 317 -25.57 -3.88 15.50
CA GLY A 317 -25.67 -4.58 16.77
C GLY A 317 -26.03 -3.63 17.91
N VAL A 318 -25.34 -2.50 18.03
CA VAL A 318 -25.57 -1.51 19.10
C VAL A 318 -26.77 -0.60 18.88
N MET A 319 -27.30 -0.55 17.65
CA MET A 319 -28.55 0.15 17.34
C MET A 319 -29.79 -0.73 17.54
N GLY A 320 -29.61 -2.02 17.91
CA GLY A 320 -30.68 -2.99 18.00
C GLY A 320 -31.31 -3.35 16.65
N LYS A 321 -30.59 -3.14 15.54
CA LYS A 321 -31.08 -3.45 14.18
C LYS A 321 -30.57 -4.79 13.64
N LEU A 322 -29.77 -5.52 14.42
CA LEU A 322 -29.10 -6.75 13.97
C LEU A 322 -29.89 -8.03 14.26
N VAL A 323 -30.67 -8.04 15.33
CA VAL A 323 -31.51 -9.16 15.76
C VAL A 323 -32.91 -8.65 16.10
N PRO A 324 -33.97 -9.47 15.98
CA PRO A 324 -35.31 -9.09 16.41
C PRO A 324 -35.38 -8.82 17.93
N GLN A 325 -36.17 -7.82 18.32
CA GLN A 325 -36.56 -7.60 19.72
C GLN A 325 -37.58 -8.66 20.15
N ASP A 326 -37.50 -9.10 21.41
CA ASP A 326 -38.50 -9.96 22.03
C ASP A 326 -39.27 -9.16 23.09
N PRO A 327 -40.58 -8.92 22.92
CA PRO A 327 -41.39 -8.20 23.91
C PRO A 327 -41.44 -8.86 25.30
N ASN A 328 -41.08 -10.14 25.40
CA ASN A 328 -41.03 -10.87 26.68
C ASN A 328 -39.69 -10.71 27.41
N ASP A 329 -38.68 -10.13 26.76
CA ASP A 329 -37.42 -9.85 27.42
C ASP A 329 -37.63 -8.78 28.51
N GLN A 330 -37.03 -9.03 29.68
CA GLN A 330 -37.03 -8.04 30.75
C GLN A 330 -36.29 -6.78 30.29
N PRO A 331 -36.86 -5.57 30.48
CA PRO A 331 -36.21 -4.33 30.06
C PRO A 331 -34.81 -4.20 30.65
N ALA A 332 -33.90 -3.55 29.92
CA ALA A 332 -32.52 -3.33 30.35
C ALA A 332 -32.42 -2.66 31.73
N ARG A 333 -33.43 -1.89 32.13
CA ARG A 333 -33.50 -1.26 33.45
C ARG A 333 -33.45 -2.27 34.61
N GLU A 334 -34.02 -3.46 34.45
CA GLU A 334 -33.96 -4.51 35.48
C GLU A 334 -32.55 -5.09 35.60
N LEU A 335 -31.88 -5.32 34.48
CA LEU A 335 -30.46 -5.70 34.47
C LEU A 335 -29.59 -4.65 35.19
N LEU A 336 -29.88 -3.35 35.01
CA LEU A 336 -29.15 -2.29 35.69
C LEU A 336 -29.38 -2.28 37.21
N ASN A 337 -30.57 -2.67 37.67
CA ASN A 337 -30.86 -2.84 39.10
C ASN A 337 -30.00 -3.98 39.70
N GLU A 338 -29.86 -5.10 38.98
CA GLU A 338 -29.01 -6.22 39.38
C GLU A 338 -27.53 -5.83 39.44
N ILE A 339 -27.03 -5.12 38.41
CA ILE A 339 -25.66 -4.60 38.37
C ILE A 339 -25.37 -3.66 39.55
N GLU A 340 -26.31 -2.77 39.86
CA GLU A 340 -26.16 -1.85 40.99
C GLU A 340 -26.20 -2.59 42.34
N ALA A 341 -26.98 -3.69 42.45
CA ALA A 341 -26.97 -4.55 43.63
C ALA A 341 -25.63 -5.29 43.81
N GLU A 342 -25.08 -5.85 42.74
CA GLU A 342 -23.76 -6.51 42.79
C GLU A 342 -22.66 -5.52 43.16
N LYS A 343 -22.63 -4.34 42.52
CA LYS A 343 -21.71 -3.25 42.85
C LYS A 343 -21.77 -2.87 44.33
N ARG A 344 -22.98 -2.77 44.91
CA ARG A 344 -23.15 -2.51 46.36
C ARG A 344 -22.58 -3.64 47.22
N SER A 345 -22.76 -4.89 46.81
CA SER A 345 -22.16 -6.05 47.49
C SER A 345 -20.64 -5.97 47.49
N LEU A 346 -20.03 -5.73 46.32
CA LEU A 346 -18.58 -5.63 46.16
C LEU A 346 -17.98 -4.46 46.98
N VAL A 347 -18.69 -3.33 47.09
CA VAL A 347 -18.29 -2.21 47.96
C VAL A 347 -18.37 -2.63 49.43
N LYS A 348 -19.46 -3.28 49.84
CA LYS A 348 -19.66 -3.74 51.22
C LYS A 348 -18.61 -4.78 51.65
N GLU A 349 -18.21 -5.65 50.72
CA GLU A 349 -17.15 -6.65 50.90
C GLU A 349 -15.73 -6.05 50.85
N GLY A 350 -15.59 -4.75 50.53
CA GLY A 350 -14.29 -4.08 50.44
C GLY A 350 -13.46 -4.46 49.20
N LYS A 351 -14.04 -5.21 48.25
CA LYS A 351 -13.37 -5.61 47.00
C LYS A 351 -13.17 -4.41 46.06
N ILE A 352 -14.08 -3.44 46.09
CA ILE A 352 -13.96 -2.19 45.33
C ILE A 352 -14.23 -0.97 46.21
N LYS A 353 -13.63 0.16 45.83
CA LYS A 353 -13.91 1.46 46.48
C LYS A 353 -15.22 2.05 45.98
N PRO A 354 -15.97 2.79 46.83
CA PRO A 354 -17.13 3.57 46.40
C PRO A 354 -16.77 4.47 45.22
N GLN A 355 -17.53 4.38 44.14
CA GLN A 355 -17.35 5.24 42.97
C GLN A 355 -18.21 6.50 43.11
N LYS A 356 -17.69 7.63 42.60
CA LYS A 356 -18.47 8.85 42.51
C LYS A 356 -19.60 8.68 41.49
N PRO A 357 -20.79 9.24 41.73
CA PRO A 357 -21.85 9.27 40.73
C PRO A 357 -21.35 9.91 39.42
N LEU A 358 -21.74 9.31 38.30
CA LEU A 358 -21.48 9.89 36.98
C LEU A 358 -22.62 10.85 36.61
N PRO A 359 -22.34 11.86 35.77
CA PRO A 359 -23.38 12.81 35.35
C PRO A 359 -24.47 12.11 34.54
N GLU A 360 -25.70 12.58 34.66
CA GLU A 360 -26.82 12.13 33.83
C GLU A 360 -26.52 12.31 32.34
N ILE A 361 -27.05 11.43 31.50
CA ILE A 361 -26.86 11.46 30.05
C ILE A 361 -27.84 12.47 29.44
N LYS A 362 -27.31 13.51 28.80
CA LYS A 362 -28.12 14.50 28.08
C LYS A 362 -28.51 13.96 26.71
N SER A 363 -29.66 14.39 26.17
CA SER A 363 -30.14 13.96 24.85
C SER A 363 -29.14 14.21 23.72
N GLN A 364 -28.38 15.31 23.78
CA GLN A 364 -27.32 15.64 22.81
C GLN A 364 -26.12 14.68 22.83
N GLU A 365 -25.97 13.87 23.87
CA GLU A 365 -24.90 12.87 23.97
C GLU A 365 -25.34 11.51 23.41
N GLN A 366 -26.62 11.35 23.07
CA GLN A 366 -27.18 10.13 22.52
C GLN A 366 -27.00 10.13 20.99
N PRO A 367 -26.18 9.24 20.41
CA PRO A 367 -25.88 9.29 18.98
C PRO A 367 -27.07 8.90 18.08
N TYR A 368 -28.05 8.17 18.62
CA TYR A 368 -29.23 7.69 17.90
C TYR A 368 -30.34 7.27 18.90
N ALA A 369 -31.55 7.12 18.37
CA ALA A 369 -32.69 6.56 19.11
C ALA A 369 -32.51 5.06 19.36
N LEU A 370 -32.89 4.61 20.56
CA LEU A 370 -32.84 3.20 20.94
C LEU A 370 -34.18 2.49 20.74
N PRO A 371 -34.17 1.17 20.53
CA PRO A 371 -35.39 0.36 20.59
C PRO A 371 -36.06 0.42 21.96
N GLU A 372 -37.32 -0.01 22.02
CA GLU A 372 -38.03 -0.20 23.28
C GLU A 372 -37.31 -1.22 24.17
N GLY A 373 -37.30 -0.96 25.49
CA GLY A 373 -36.62 -1.80 26.47
C GLY A 373 -35.12 -1.56 26.62
N TRP A 374 -34.49 -0.81 25.72
CA TRP A 374 -33.07 -0.44 25.81
C TRP A 374 -32.86 0.86 26.58
N VAL A 375 -31.68 1.02 27.17
CA VAL A 375 -31.32 2.21 27.97
C VAL A 375 -29.91 2.69 27.66
N TRP A 376 -29.72 4.00 27.55
CA TRP A 376 -28.38 4.61 27.55
C TRP A 376 -27.84 4.67 28.98
N VAL A 377 -26.63 4.17 29.20
CA VAL A 377 -25.93 4.24 30.51
C VAL A 377 -24.52 4.77 30.35
N ARG A 378 -23.92 5.24 31.45
CA ARG A 378 -22.51 5.66 31.42
C ARG A 378 -21.65 4.41 31.50
N LEU A 379 -20.60 4.31 30.68
CA LEU A 379 -19.72 3.14 30.65
C LEU A 379 -19.27 2.69 32.04
N GLY A 380 -18.88 3.63 32.91
CA GLY A 380 -18.41 3.33 34.26
C GLY A 380 -19.48 2.79 35.22
N GLU A 381 -20.76 2.84 34.87
CA GLU A 381 -21.83 2.21 35.65
C GLU A 381 -21.87 0.69 35.45
N LEU A 382 -21.30 0.19 34.36
CA LEU A 382 -21.31 -1.23 34.00
C LEU A 382 -20.18 -2.04 34.64
N GLY A 383 -19.21 -1.39 35.28
CA GLY A 383 -18.05 -2.09 35.83
C GLY A 383 -17.08 -1.23 36.60
N PHE A 384 -16.12 -1.90 37.24
CA PHE A 384 -15.03 -1.25 37.95
C PHE A 384 -14.02 -0.67 36.95
N THR A 385 -13.89 0.67 36.91
CA THR A 385 -12.99 1.34 35.98
C THR A 385 -11.67 1.77 36.62
N GLN A 386 -10.56 1.38 35.98
CA GLN A 386 -9.21 1.72 36.42
C GLN A 386 -8.27 2.01 35.26
N THR A 387 -7.34 2.95 35.47
CA THR A 387 -6.21 3.19 34.57
C THR A 387 -5.07 2.26 34.96
N GLY A 388 -4.30 1.76 34.00
CA GLY A 388 -3.09 1.01 34.31
C GLY A 388 -2.03 1.87 35.03
N THR A 389 -0.96 1.21 35.47
CA THR A 389 0.16 1.80 36.19
C THR A 389 1.43 1.07 35.82
N THR A 390 2.51 1.81 35.60
CA THR A 390 3.83 1.23 35.30
C THR A 390 4.66 1.23 36.58
N PRO A 391 5.13 0.07 37.08
CA PRO A 391 6.03 0.04 38.21
C PRO A 391 7.37 0.69 37.83
N PRO A 392 8.18 1.18 38.79
CA PRO A 392 9.43 1.87 38.50
C PRO A 392 10.36 1.01 37.62
N SER A 393 10.64 1.49 36.40
CA SER A 393 11.46 0.76 35.43
C SER A 393 12.93 0.59 35.85
N LYS A 394 13.37 1.34 36.86
CA LYS A 394 14.73 1.25 37.40
C LYS A 394 14.93 0.00 38.26
N ASP A 395 13.88 -0.50 38.92
CA ASP A 395 13.98 -1.71 39.73
C ASP A 395 13.61 -2.91 38.87
N GLN A 396 14.62 -3.63 38.37
CA GLN A 396 14.42 -4.79 37.49
C GLN A 396 13.61 -5.90 38.17
N GLU A 397 13.66 -6.00 39.49
CA GLU A 397 12.85 -6.92 40.29
C GLU A 397 11.33 -6.75 40.11
N ASN A 398 10.87 -5.60 39.61
CA ASN A 398 9.45 -5.37 39.32
C ASN A 398 8.98 -6.13 38.07
N PHE A 399 9.91 -6.54 37.21
CA PHE A 399 9.63 -7.18 35.92
C PHE A 399 9.94 -8.68 36.00
N GLY A 400 9.18 -9.47 35.26
CA GLY A 400 9.27 -10.92 35.33
C GLY A 400 8.23 -11.59 34.44
N SER A 401 7.79 -12.79 34.82
CA SER A 401 6.84 -13.61 34.05
C SER A 401 5.58 -13.97 34.84
N TYR A 402 5.34 -13.34 35.99
CA TYR A 402 4.20 -13.66 36.86
C TYR A 402 2.86 -13.28 36.22
N LEU A 403 2.75 -12.04 35.74
CA LEU A 403 1.59 -11.56 34.97
C LEU A 403 2.03 -10.78 33.73
N PRO A 404 1.32 -10.88 32.60
CA PRO A 404 1.60 -10.05 31.44
C PRO A 404 1.45 -8.55 31.74
N PHE A 405 2.36 -7.73 31.20
CA PHE A 405 2.30 -6.28 31.28
C PHE A 405 1.91 -5.69 29.92
N ILE A 406 0.69 -5.22 29.80
CA ILE A 406 0.10 -4.80 28.52
C ILE A 406 0.31 -3.30 28.28
N GLY A 407 0.95 -2.95 27.18
CA GLY A 407 1.05 -1.59 26.66
C GLY A 407 0.22 -1.35 25.38
N PRO A 408 0.18 -0.12 24.84
CA PRO A 408 -0.57 0.20 23.62
C PRO A 408 -0.13 -0.55 22.36
N GLY A 409 1.13 -1.02 22.34
CA GLY A 409 1.66 -1.85 21.25
C GLY A 409 1.08 -3.27 21.25
N ASN A 410 0.75 -3.79 22.44
CA ASN A 410 0.20 -5.13 22.65
C ASN A 410 -1.29 -5.19 22.26
N LEU A 411 -2.06 -4.12 22.53
CA LEU A 411 -3.46 -4.07 22.12
C LEU A 411 -3.58 -3.92 20.60
N LYS A 412 -4.31 -4.84 19.97
CA LYS A 412 -4.80 -4.74 18.60
C LYS A 412 -6.32 -4.51 18.62
N HIS A 413 -6.96 -4.35 17.47
CA HIS A 413 -8.41 -4.14 17.37
C HIS A 413 -9.20 -5.45 17.63
N GLY A 414 -9.29 -5.84 18.90
CA GLY A 414 -10.01 -7.03 19.36
C GLY A 414 -9.16 -8.20 19.84
N SER A 415 -7.83 -8.04 19.90
CA SER A 415 -6.94 -9.05 20.46
C SER A 415 -5.82 -8.39 21.26
N ILE A 416 -5.24 -9.17 22.17
CA ILE A 416 -4.09 -8.78 22.98
C ILE A 416 -2.91 -9.65 22.57
N ASP A 417 -1.83 -9.01 22.17
CA ASP A 417 -0.55 -9.67 22.00
C ASP A 417 0.12 -9.80 23.38
N TYR A 418 0.08 -11.02 23.92
CA TYR A 418 0.68 -11.36 25.20
C TYR A 418 2.19 -11.66 25.10
N SER A 419 2.78 -11.53 23.91
CA SER A 419 4.24 -11.58 23.78
C SER A 419 4.85 -10.26 24.30
N GLY A 420 5.87 -10.37 25.13
CA GLY A 420 6.53 -9.23 25.74
C GLY A 420 6.80 -9.43 27.23
N ASP A 421 7.37 -8.40 27.84
CA ASP A 421 7.73 -8.42 29.26
C ASP A 421 6.49 -8.51 30.14
N GLY A 422 6.62 -9.24 31.25
CA GLY A 422 5.63 -9.27 32.32
C GLY A 422 6.10 -8.51 33.54
N ILE A 423 5.26 -8.51 34.56
CA ILE A 423 5.64 -8.09 35.91
C ILE A 423 5.92 -9.31 36.79
N SER A 424 6.71 -9.11 37.85
CA SER A 424 6.87 -10.07 38.94
C SER A 424 5.77 -9.90 40.01
N GLU A 425 5.75 -10.75 41.03
CA GLU A 425 4.91 -10.57 42.21
C GLU A 425 5.22 -9.25 42.95
N ILE A 426 6.49 -8.86 43.02
CA ILE A 426 6.93 -7.59 43.59
C ILE A 426 6.37 -6.44 42.75
N GLY A 427 6.47 -6.53 41.43
CA GLY A 427 5.91 -5.55 40.50
C GLY A 427 4.39 -5.40 40.63
N LEU A 428 3.68 -6.49 40.93
CA LEU A 428 2.23 -6.47 41.11
C LEU A 428 1.82 -5.64 42.31
N SER A 429 2.58 -5.71 43.42
CA SER A 429 2.31 -4.87 44.61
C SER A 429 2.40 -3.36 44.33
N LYS A 430 3.15 -2.98 43.27
CA LYS A 430 3.32 -1.60 42.78
C LYS A 430 2.46 -1.29 41.54
N SER A 431 1.64 -2.24 41.10
CA SER A 431 0.80 -2.16 39.91
C SER A 431 -0.68 -2.40 40.24
N ARG A 432 -1.54 -2.40 39.21
CA ARG A 432 -2.96 -2.70 39.36
C ARG A 432 -3.30 -3.98 38.63
N LEU A 433 -3.84 -4.95 39.36
CA LEU A 433 -4.40 -6.17 38.81
C LEU A 433 -5.63 -5.84 37.96
N ILE A 434 -5.67 -6.37 36.74
CA ILE A 434 -6.84 -6.37 35.89
C ILE A 434 -7.27 -7.83 35.74
N GLU A 435 -8.44 -8.16 36.29
CA GLU A 435 -9.00 -9.50 36.24
C GLU A 435 -9.33 -9.91 34.80
N GLN A 436 -9.29 -11.20 34.51
CA GLN A 436 -9.79 -11.76 33.25
C GLN A 436 -11.23 -11.31 32.94
N ASN A 437 -11.58 -11.25 31.66
CA ASN A 437 -12.87 -10.74 31.17
C ASN A 437 -13.10 -9.23 31.47
N SER A 438 -12.03 -8.45 31.55
CA SER A 438 -12.08 -7.00 31.53
C SER A 438 -11.96 -6.46 30.09
N VAL A 439 -12.62 -5.34 29.81
CA VAL A 439 -12.44 -4.62 28.53
C VAL A 439 -11.38 -3.55 28.71
N LEU A 440 -10.45 -3.46 27.77
CA LEU A 440 -9.33 -2.52 27.77
C LEU A 440 -9.44 -1.56 26.60
N MET A 441 -8.99 -0.32 26.77
CA MET A 441 -8.87 0.66 25.71
C MET A 441 -7.66 1.59 25.89
N VAL A 442 -6.87 1.74 24.82
CA VAL A 442 -5.82 2.77 24.75
C VAL A 442 -6.49 4.14 24.69
N CYS A 443 -6.06 5.02 25.59
CA CYS A 443 -6.68 6.32 25.82
C CYS A 443 -5.71 7.51 25.60
N ILE A 444 -4.46 7.24 25.20
CA ILE A 444 -3.40 8.24 25.05
C ILE A 444 -2.62 8.01 23.74
N GLY A 445 -2.41 9.08 22.97
CA GLY A 445 -1.53 9.12 21.80
C GLY A 445 -2.16 8.57 20.52
N GLY A 446 -1.35 8.37 19.47
CA GLY A 446 -1.83 7.97 18.14
C GLY A 446 -2.48 6.58 18.04
N SER A 447 -2.46 5.79 19.13
CA SER A 447 -3.11 4.48 19.23
C SER A 447 -4.45 4.53 19.98
N ILE A 448 -4.98 5.72 20.28
CA ILE A 448 -6.25 5.90 20.98
C ILE A 448 -7.38 5.12 20.31
N GLY A 449 -8.24 4.49 21.12
CA GLY A 449 -9.38 3.70 20.64
C GLY A 449 -9.08 2.22 20.38
N LYS A 450 -7.82 1.78 20.33
CA LYS A 450 -7.48 0.35 20.31
C LYS A 450 -8.01 -0.33 21.57
N HIS A 451 -8.69 -1.45 21.40
CA HIS A 451 -9.44 -2.10 22.47
C HIS A 451 -9.47 -3.62 22.31
N ALA A 452 -9.58 -4.33 23.44
CA ALA A 452 -9.67 -5.78 23.47
C ALA A 452 -10.30 -6.26 24.79
N VAL A 453 -10.59 -7.55 24.87
CA VAL A 453 -10.94 -8.24 26.12
C VAL A 453 -9.79 -9.15 26.50
N ASN A 454 -9.37 -9.13 27.77
CA ASN A 454 -8.36 -10.07 28.25
C ASN A 454 -8.98 -11.42 28.61
N ASN A 455 -8.26 -12.49 28.31
CA ASN A 455 -8.66 -13.87 28.62
C ASN A 455 -7.94 -14.48 29.84
N ARG A 456 -7.19 -13.65 30.56
CA ARG A 456 -6.40 -13.99 31.75
C ARG A 456 -6.11 -12.72 32.52
N ASP A 457 -5.76 -12.86 33.79
CA ASP A 457 -5.32 -11.73 34.61
C ASP A 457 -4.09 -11.07 34.02
N ILE A 458 -4.06 -9.74 34.05
CA ILE A 458 -2.96 -8.93 33.50
C ILE A 458 -2.71 -7.70 34.36
N THR A 459 -1.65 -6.98 34.04
CA THR A 459 -1.49 -5.57 34.37
C THR A 459 -1.31 -4.76 33.09
N CYS A 460 -1.48 -3.44 33.15
CA CYS A 460 -1.29 -2.60 31.98
C CYS A 460 -0.68 -1.25 32.34
N ASN A 461 -0.12 -0.57 31.34
CA ASN A 461 0.49 0.74 31.53
C ASN A 461 -0.54 1.87 31.69
N GLN A 462 -0.06 3.06 32.03
CA GLN A 462 -0.88 4.26 32.29
C GLN A 462 -1.64 4.81 31.08
N GLN A 463 -1.37 4.31 29.87
CA GLN A 463 -2.05 4.76 28.65
C GLN A 463 -3.36 4.00 28.40
N ILE A 464 -3.64 2.96 29.19
CA ILE A 464 -4.79 2.08 29.01
C ILE A 464 -5.77 2.28 30.18
N ASN A 465 -7.03 2.53 29.84
CA ASN A 465 -8.14 2.42 30.77
C ASN A 465 -8.79 1.04 30.61
N THR A 466 -9.30 0.51 31.70
CA THR A 466 -9.93 -0.81 31.77
C THR A 466 -11.26 -0.72 32.50
N LEU A 467 -12.17 -1.63 32.15
CA LEU A 467 -13.43 -1.85 32.82
C LEU A 467 -13.58 -3.35 33.10
N THR A 468 -13.65 -3.72 34.38
CA THR A 468 -14.02 -5.06 34.82
C THR A 468 -15.53 -5.09 35.03
N PRO A 469 -16.32 -5.78 34.18
CA PRO A 469 -17.78 -5.69 34.20
C PRO A 469 -18.40 -6.30 35.47
N TYR A 470 -19.48 -5.67 35.92
CA TYR A 470 -20.36 -6.20 36.96
C TYR A 470 -21.29 -7.28 36.39
N GLN A 471 -21.44 -8.42 37.08
CA GLN A 471 -22.39 -9.46 36.71
C GLN A 471 -23.85 -8.97 36.85
N PRO A 472 -24.78 -9.47 36.01
CA PRO A 472 -24.59 -10.55 35.02
C PRO A 472 -24.33 -10.04 33.57
N ILE A 473 -23.78 -8.84 33.37
CA ILE A 473 -23.67 -8.26 32.02
C ILE A 473 -22.76 -9.09 31.09
N GLN A 474 -23.12 -9.15 29.81
CA GLN A 474 -22.33 -9.86 28.81
C GLN A 474 -21.10 -9.02 28.37
N VAL A 475 -19.90 -9.37 28.85
CA VAL A 475 -18.64 -8.64 28.54
C VAL A 475 -18.40 -8.45 27.03
N LYS A 476 -18.70 -9.48 26.22
CA LYS A 476 -18.51 -9.40 24.76
C LYS A 476 -19.39 -8.33 24.13
N TYR A 477 -20.58 -8.09 24.68
CA TYR A 477 -21.45 -7.03 24.21
C TYR A 477 -20.82 -5.65 24.46
N ILE A 478 -20.29 -5.40 25.67
CA ILE A 478 -19.57 -4.16 25.99
C ILE A 478 -18.39 -3.97 25.03
N PHE A 479 -17.63 -5.03 24.77
CA PHE A 479 -16.53 -5.00 23.81
C PHE A 479 -16.98 -4.60 22.40
N TYR A 480 -18.03 -5.23 21.84
CA TYR A 480 -18.55 -4.85 20.53
C TYR A 480 -19.12 -3.44 20.51
N ALA A 481 -19.73 -3.01 21.61
CA ALA A 481 -20.26 -1.67 21.73
C ALA A 481 -19.14 -0.62 21.73
N MET A 482 -18.05 -0.89 22.43
CA MET A 482 -16.83 -0.08 22.37
C MET A 482 -16.18 -0.11 20.98
N ALA A 483 -16.30 -1.22 20.24
CA ALA A 483 -15.81 -1.37 18.88
C ALA A 483 -16.65 -0.65 17.82
N SER A 484 -17.89 -0.26 18.15
CA SER A 484 -18.82 0.40 17.23
C SER A 484 -18.32 1.78 16.79
N LYS A 485 -18.71 2.20 15.58
CA LYS A 485 -18.33 3.51 15.02
C LYS A 485 -18.81 4.65 15.91
N SER A 486 -20.04 4.55 16.43
CA SER A 486 -20.58 5.57 17.34
C SER A 486 -19.75 5.75 18.60
N PHE A 487 -19.33 4.67 19.25
CA PHE A 487 -18.54 4.77 20.48
C PHE A 487 -17.13 5.31 20.21
N GLN A 488 -16.47 4.82 19.17
CA GLN A 488 -15.14 5.29 18.77
C GLN A 488 -15.15 6.80 18.43
N ASN A 489 -16.20 7.29 17.77
CA ASN A 489 -16.36 8.71 17.51
C ASN A 489 -16.47 9.54 18.80
N LEU A 490 -17.22 9.06 19.81
CA LEU A 490 -17.32 9.72 21.11
C LEU A 490 -15.96 9.76 21.83
N VAL A 491 -15.17 8.68 21.75
CA VAL A 491 -13.80 8.65 22.28
C VAL A 491 -12.94 9.74 21.63
N ILE A 492 -12.96 9.83 20.30
CA ILE A 492 -12.17 10.82 19.54
C ILE A 492 -12.59 12.25 19.91
N VAL A 493 -13.89 12.53 19.94
CA VAL A 493 -14.42 13.86 20.31
C VAL A 493 -13.99 14.24 21.73
N GLN A 494 -14.04 13.32 22.69
CA GLN A 494 -13.65 13.61 24.07
C GLN A 494 -12.13 13.73 24.29
N ALA A 495 -11.32 13.12 23.42
CA ALA A 495 -9.86 13.16 23.50
C ALA A 495 -9.26 14.52 23.11
N GLY A 496 -10.00 15.35 22.37
CA GLY A 496 -9.58 16.70 21.95
C GLY A 496 -8.55 16.73 20.82
N GLY A 497 -8.31 17.93 20.26
CA GLY A 497 -7.48 18.16 19.06
C GLY A 497 -6.02 18.58 19.33
N SER A 498 -5.44 18.26 20.49
CA SER A 498 -4.02 18.53 20.77
C SER A 498 -3.08 17.64 19.96
N ALA A 499 -1.79 18.02 19.87
CA ALA A 499 -0.75 17.25 19.17
C ALA A 499 -0.64 15.78 19.64
N THR A 500 -1.08 15.48 20.87
CA THR A 500 -1.33 14.11 21.34
C THR A 500 -2.75 14.03 21.92
N PRO A 501 -3.66 13.20 21.38
CA PRO A 501 -5.02 13.05 21.90
C PRO A 501 -5.00 12.26 23.22
N ILE A 502 -5.77 12.72 24.21
CA ILE A 502 -5.80 12.12 25.56
C ILE A 502 -7.22 12.14 26.11
N ILE A 503 -7.73 10.96 26.49
CA ILE A 503 -8.95 10.83 27.29
C ILE A 503 -8.61 10.27 28.68
N ASN A 504 -8.86 11.06 29.72
CA ASN A 504 -8.65 10.60 31.09
C ASN A 504 -9.73 9.57 31.49
N LYS A 505 -9.48 8.82 32.57
CA LYS A 505 -10.41 7.79 33.06
C LYS A 505 -11.82 8.32 33.29
N GLN A 506 -11.96 9.48 33.92
CA GLN A 506 -13.28 10.03 34.26
C GLN A 506 -14.11 10.34 33.01
N LYS A 507 -13.48 10.97 32.01
CA LYS A 507 -14.09 11.23 30.70
C LYS A 507 -14.46 9.91 30.00
N TRP A 508 -13.52 8.96 29.93
CA TRP A 508 -13.76 7.65 29.33
C TRP A 508 -14.91 6.88 29.99
N SER A 509 -14.94 6.81 31.32
CA SER A 509 -16.04 6.20 32.10
C SER A 509 -17.37 6.91 31.89
N SER A 510 -17.37 8.19 31.48
CA SER A 510 -18.58 8.95 31.20
C SER A 510 -19.12 8.76 29.77
N ILE A 511 -18.45 8.01 28.89
CA ILE A 511 -18.98 7.81 27.53
C ILE A 511 -20.30 7.02 27.59
N PRO A 512 -21.38 7.50 26.95
CA PRO A 512 -22.63 6.76 26.85
C PRO A 512 -22.47 5.46 26.04
N ILE A 513 -23.12 4.41 26.52
CA ILE A 513 -23.16 3.09 25.87
C ILE A 513 -24.61 2.56 25.92
N PRO A 514 -25.14 1.97 24.82
CA PRO A 514 -26.51 1.49 24.80
C PRO A 514 -26.60 0.08 25.37
N ILE A 515 -27.58 -0.18 26.22
CA ILE A 515 -27.75 -1.46 26.91
C ILE A 515 -29.09 -2.09 26.55
N PRO A 516 -29.08 -3.26 25.88
CA PRO A 516 -30.25 -4.11 25.68
C PRO A 516 -30.56 -4.93 26.94
N PRO A 517 -31.75 -5.54 26.99
CA PRO A 517 -32.02 -6.72 27.82
C PRO A 517 -30.91 -7.78 27.75
N LEU A 518 -30.65 -8.46 28.88
CA LEU A 518 -29.59 -9.47 28.95
C LEU A 518 -29.76 -10.61 27.93
N PRO A 519 -30.97 -11.19 27.71
CA PRO A 519 -31.14 -12.22 26.68
C PRO A 519 -30.81 -11.68 25.28
N GLU A 520 -31.20 -10.44 24.98
CA GLU A 520 -30.89 -9.80 23.71
C GLU A 520 -29.39 -9.55 23.50
N GLN A 521 -28.65 -9.18 24.55
CA GLN A 521 -27.18 -9.08 24.49
C GLN A 521 -26.55 -10.39 24.00
N HIS A 522 -27.01 -11.54 24.51
CA HIS A 522 -26.53 -12.85 24.08
C HIS A 522 -26.87 -13.13 22.62
N ARG A 523 -28.10 -12.80 22.17
CA ARG A 523 -28.50 -12.94 20.76
C ARG A 523 -27.65 -12.07 19.84
N ILE A 524 -27.38 -10.82 20.22
CA ILE A 524 -26.52 -9.88 19.48
C ILE A 524 -25.10 -10.44 19.38
N VAL A 525 -24.49 -10.84 20.49
CA VAL A 525 -23.13 -11.39 20.53
C VAL A 525 -23.01 -12.62 19.64
N ALA A 526 -23.93 -13.59 19.76
CA ALA A 526 -23.92 -14.80 18.93
C ALA A 526 -24.05 -14.47 17.43
N LYS A 527 -24.88 -13.48 17.08
CA LYS A 527 -25.06 -13.05 15.69
C LYS A 527 -23.82 -12.34 15.15
N ILE A 528 -23.20 -11.45 15.92
CA ILE A 528 -21.96 -10.76 15.56
C ILE A 528 -20.86 -11.80 15.35
N ASP A 529 -20.63 -12.70 16.30
CA ASP A 529 -19.61 -13.76 16.20
C ASP A 529 -19.78 -14.59 14.91
N LYS A 530 -21.02 -15.02 14.61
CA LYS A 530 -21.33 -15.74 13.36
C LYS A 530 -21.00 -14.91 12.11
N LEU A 531 -21.37 -13.64 12.08
CA LEU A 531 -21.14 -12.78 10.93
C LEU A 531 -19.65 -12.44 10.75
N MET A 532 -18.90 -12.27 11.84
CA MET A 532 -17.45 -12.06 11.78
C MET A 532 -16.73 -13.28 11.19
N ALA A 533 -17.13 -14.50 11.57
CA ALA A 533 -16.58 -15.72 10.98
C ALA A 533 -16.85 -15.83 9.47
N LEU A 534 -18.07 -15.52 9.02
CA LEU A 534 -18.41 -15.50 7.58
C LEU A 534 -17.63 -14.42 6.81
N ARG A 535 -17.44 -13.26 7.44
CA ARG A 535 -16.63 -12.18 6.89
C ARG A 535 -15.17 -12.60 6.73
N ASP A 536 -14.60 -13.30 7.71
CA ASP A 536 -13.21 -13.79 7.62
C ASP A 536 -13.05 -14.83 6.50
N GLN A 537 -14.05 -15.69 6.30
CA GLN A 537 -14.09 -16.60 5.15
C GLN A 537 -14.14 -15.85 3.81
N LEU A 538 -14.95 -14.78 3.72
CA LEU A 538 -15.03 -13.94 2.53
C LEU A 538 -13.68 -13.27 2.22
N GLU A 539 -13.00 -12.74 3.24
CA GLU A 539 -11.66 -12.15 3.08
C GLU A 539 -10.64 -13.18 2.57
N GLN A 540 -10.66 -14.41 3.11
CA GLN A 540 -9.82 -15.52 2.64
C GLN A 540 -10.12 -15.92 1.19
N GLN A 541 -11.39 -15.90 0.77
CA GLN A 541 -11.77 -16.21 -0.62
C GLN A 541 -11.27 -15.15 -1.60
N ILE A 542 -11.31 -13.87 -1.23
CA ILE A 542 -10.75 -12.78 -2.03
C ILE A 542 -9.24 -12.99 -2.21
N ASP A 543 -8.52 -13.31 -1.13
CA ASP A 543 -7.08 -13.59 -1.18
C ASP A 543 -6.74 -14.80 -2.05
N ALA A 544 -7.48 -15.90 -1.87
CA ALA A 544 -7.28 -17.10 -2.66
C ALA A 544 -7.52 -16.85 -4.16
N THR A 545 -8.50 -16.00 -4.49
CA THR A 545 -8.80 -15.62 -5.87
C THR A 545 -7.67 -14.79 -6.48
N ALA A 546 -7.19 -13.76 -5.76
CA ALA A 546 -6.08 -12.93 -6.20
C ALA A 546 -4.78 -13.76 -6.39
N CYS A 547 -4.53 -14.70 -5.49
CA CYS A 547 -3.39 -15.61 -5.60
C CYS A 547 -3.48 -16.51 -6.85
N LYS A 548 -4.63 -17.15 -7.07
CA LYS A 548 -4.86 -17.99 -8.27
C LYS A 548 -4.70 -17.19 -9.57
N GLN A 549 -5.24 -15.97 -9.62
CA GLN A 549 -5.08 -15.10 -10.78
C GLN A 549 -3.61 -14.73 -11.03
N SER A 550 -2.83 -14.46 -9.97
CA SER A 550 -1.40 -14.15 -10.09
C SER A 550 -0.59 -15.34 -10.62
N VAL A 551 -0.90 -16.55 -10.14
CA VAL A 551 -0.30 -17.79 -10.63
C VAL A 551 -0.65 -18.02 -12.11
N LEU A 552 -1.92 -17.87 -12.48
CA LEU A 552 -2.36 -17.99 -13.87
C LEU A 552 -1.64 -16.98 -14.77
N LEU A 553 -1.58 -15.72 -14.35
CA LEU A 553 -0.88 -14.67 -15.07
C LEU A 553 0.58 -15.05 -15.31
N ASN A 554 1.31 -15.45 -14.26
CA ASN A 554 2.71 -15.87 -14.39
C ASN A 554 2.88 -17.06 -15.35
N ALA A 555 1.97 -18.04 -15.28
CA ALA A 555 2.00 -19.22 -16.14
C ALA A 555 1.68 -18.92 -17.61
N VAL A 556 0.82 -17.93 -17.88
CA VAL A 556 0.56 -17.45 -19.25
C VAL A 556 1.76 -16.66 -19.75
N MET A 557 2.30 -15.76 -18.92
CA MET A 557 3.45 -14.92 -19.27
C MET A 557 4.72 -15.73 -19.59
N SER A 558 4.98 -16.83 -18.89
CA SER A 558 6.16 -17.67 -19.14
C SER A 558 6.08 -18.49 -20.43
N ARG A 559 4.92 -18.52 -21.10
CA ARG A 559 4.65 -19.27 -22.32
C ARG A 559 4.49 -18.39 -23.57
N MET A 560 4.75 -17.09 -23.45
CA MET A 560 4.74 -16.09 -24.53
C MET A 560 6.17 -15.70 -24.90
#